data_AF-A0A2A5BSC9-F1
#
_entry.id   AF-A0A2A5BSC9-F1
#
_cell.length_a   1.000
_cell.length_b   1.000
_cell.length_c   1.000
_cell.angle_alpha   90.00
_cell.angle_beta   90.00
_cell.angle_gamma   90.00
#
_symmetry.space_group_name_H-M   'P 1'
#
loop_
_entity.id
_entity.type
_entity.pdbx_description
1 polymer ?
#
loop_
_entity_poly.entity_id
_entity_poly.type
_entity_poly.pdbx_seq_one_letter_code
_entity_poly.pdbx_strand_id
1 'polypeptide(L)'
;MSISNSGLNATANWQKIANNYDVTNISQNEMANMVSSLTDNKLVSSTDGLYLMAPRSMNLDPEMKFDLLATTQKALSFAKENGGSVDSIKNQERVVDILKNLQELFSKT
;
A
#
# COMPACT_ATOMS: atom_id res chain seq x y z
N MET A 1 5.81 -16.43 -24.25
CA MET A 1 4.76 -15.55 -23.70
C MET A 1 5.11 -14.12 -24.09
N SER A 2 4.21 -13.39 -24.74
CA SER A 2 4.43 -11.98 -25.10
C SER A 2 3.80 -11.11 -24.02
N ILE A 3 4.61 -10.32 -23.31
CA ILE A 3 4.09 -9.34 -22.35
C ILE A 3 3.52 -8.18 -23.18
N SER A 4 2.26 -7.82 -22.94
CA SER A 4 1.65 -6.67 -23.63
C SER A 4 2.33 -5.36 -23.23
N ASN A 5 2.30 -4.35 -24.10
CA ASN A 5 2.85 -3.02 -23.79
C ASN A 5 2.26 -2.45 -22.48
N SER A 6 0.97 -2.69 -22.22
CA SER A 6 0.32 -2.31 -20.97
C SER A 6 0.88 -3.04 -19.75
N GLY A 7 1.22 -4.34 -19.89
CA GLY A 7 1.86 -5.11 -18.84
C GLY A 7 3.28 -4.64 -18.53
N LEU A 8 4.08 -4.30 -19.55
CA LEU A 8 5.40 -3.72 -19.37
C LEU A 8 5.33 -2.35 -18.67
N ASN A 9 4.38 -1.51 -19.07
CA ASN A 9 4.15 -0.21 -18.46
C ASN A 9 3.74 -0.34 -16.98
N ALA A 10 2.88 -1.31 -16.65
CA ALA A 10 2.48 -1.56 -15.27
C ALA A 10 3.67 -1.99 -14.40
N THR A 11 4.50 -2.93 -14.86
CA THR A 11 5.70 -3.37 -14.12
C THR A 11 6.68 -2.22 -13.89
N ALA A 12 6.95 -1.42 -14.92
CA ALA A 12 7.84 -0.27 -14.81
C ALA A 12 7.31 0.78 -13.82
N ASN A 13 6.00 1.05 -13.84
CA ASN A 13 5.36 1.98 -12.91
C ASN A 13 5.40 1.47 -11.46
N TRP A 14 5.16 0.18 -11.23
CA TRP A 14 5.29 -0.43 -9.91
C TRP A 14 6.71 -0.27 -9.36
N GLN A 15 7.74 -0.61 -10.15
CA GLN A 15 9.13 -0.46 -9.71
C GLN A 15 9.46 1.02 -9.45
N LYS A 16 9.07 1.94 -10.34
CA LYS A 16 9.31 3.37 -10.15
C LYS A 16 8.70 3.90 -8.86
N ILE A 17 7.47 3.49 -8.53
CA ILE A 17 6.81 3.90 -7.28
C ILE A 17 7.54 3.28 -6.09
N ALA A 18 7.82 1.98 -6.12
CA ALA A 18 8.52 1.28 -5.06
C ALA A 18 9.86 1.95 -4.70
N ASN A 19 10.66 2.33 -5.71
CA ASN A 19 11.96 2.98 -5.52
C ASN A 19 11.89 4.31 -4.73
N ASN A 20 10.73 4.97 -4.67
CA ASN A 20 10.56 6.27 -4.01
C ASN A 20 9.95 6.16 -2.60
N TYR A 21 9.39 4.99 -2.23
CA TYR A 21 8.62 4.86 -1.00
C TYR A 21 8.96 3.56 -0.26
N ASP A 22 9.72 3.67 0.83
CA ASP A 22 9.96 2.58 1.77
C ASP A 22 8.74 2.40 2.68
N VAL A 23 7.91 1.40 2.40
CA VAL A 23 6.68 1.14 3.17
C VAL A 23 6.93 0.62 4.59
N THR A 24 8.19 0.36 4.97
CA THR A 24 8.57 0.05 6.36
C THR A 24 9.07 1.29 7.12
N ASN A 25 9.25 2.42 6.43
CA ASN A 25 9.76 3.67 6.99
C ASN A 25 9.18 4.90 6.26
N ILE A 26 7.86 5.06 6.35
CA ILE A 26 7.10 6.06 5.56
C ILE A 26 6.39 7.08 6.46
N SER A 27 6.34 8.34 6.04
CA SER A 27 5.52 9.39 6.66
C SER A 27 4.09 9.41 6.09
N GLN A 28 3.19 10.19 6.67
CA GLN A 28 1.83 10.34 6.14
C GLN A 28 1.83 11.04 4.78
N ASN A 29 2.69 12.04 4.60
CA ASN A 29 2.83 12.76 3.34
C ASN A 29 3.39 11.86 2.23
N GLU A 30 4.42 11.06 2.55
CA GLU A 30 4.97 10.06 1.63
C GLU A 30 3.90 9.01 1.26
N MET A 31 3.13 8.52 2.24
CA MET A 31 2.05 7.57 2.01
C MET A 31 0.96 8.15 1.09
N ALA A 32 0.53 9.40 1.30
CA ALA A 32 -0.47 10.04 0.44
C ALA A 32 0.01 10.16 -1.02
N ASN A 33 1.27 10.56 -1.21
CA ASN A 33 1.88 10.66 -2.55
C ASN A 33 2.04 9.29 -3.21
N MET A 34 2.40 8.26 -2.43
CA MET A 34 2.45 6.88 -2.89
C MET A 34 1.07 6.41 -3.37
N VAL A 35 0.02 6.65 -2.58
CA VAL A 35 -1.35 6.25 -2.94
C VAL A 35 -1.84 6.98 -4.19
N SER A 36 -1.62 8.29 -4.29
CA SER A 36 -1.93 9.04 -5.53
C SER A 36 -1.22 8.43 -6.73
N SER A 37 0.08 8.16 -6.61
CA SER A 37 0.87 7.57 -7.69
C SER A 37 0.34 6.21 -8.13
N LEU A 38 -0.06 5.35 -7.19
CA LEU A 38 -0.66 4.04 -7.49
C LEU A 38 -2.00 4.16 -8.20
N THR A 39 -2.88 5.06 -7.74
CA THR A 39 -4.21 5.28 -8.32
C THR A 39 -4.13 5.96 -9.70
N ASP A 40 -3.29 6.99 -9.86
CA ASP A 40 -3.12 7.73 -11.11
C ASP A 40 -2.57 6.84 -12.24
N ASN A 41 -1.69 5.89 -11.87
CA ASN A 41 -1.17 4.88 -12.79
C ASN A 41 -2.10 3.66 -12.96
N LYS A 42 -3.30 3.69 -12.36
CA LYS A 42 -4.30 2.61 -12.41
C LYS A 42 -3.76 1.25 -11.93
N LEU A 43 -2.78 1.26 -11.04
CA LEU A 43 -2.17 0.05 -10.47
C LEU A 43 -3.00 -0.52 -9.33
N VAL A 44 -3.77 0.34 -8.66
CA VAL A 44 -4.71 -0.04 -7.59
C VAL A 44 -6.04 0.67 -7.84
N SER A 45 -7.13 0.13 -7.28
CA SER A 45 -8.44 0.77 -7.35
C SER A 45 -8.54 1.94 -6.37
N SER A 46 -9.52 2.83 -6.58
CA SER A 46 -9.82 3.90 -5.63
C SER A 46 -10.22 3.35 -4.25
N THR A 47 -10.89 2.18 -4.19
CA THR A 47 -11.21 1.51 -2.93
C THR A 47 -9.94 1.09 -2.19
N ASP A 48 -8.97 0.49 -2.88
CA ASP A 48 -7.69 0.12 -2.27
C ASP A 48 -6.95 1.37 -1.74
N GLY A 49 -6.99 2.46 -2.51
CA GLY A 49 -6.42 3.75 -2.10
C GLY A 49 -7.05 4.31 -0.82
N LEU A 50 -8.38 4.22 -0.68
CA LEU A 50 -9.08 4.64 0.54
C LEU A 50 -8.66 3.81 1.77
N TYR A 51 -8.50 2.50 1.61
CA TYR A 51 -8.03 1.64 2.71
C TYR A 51 -6.54 1.87 3.04
N LEU A 52 -5.70 2.19 2.05
CA LEU A 52 -4.30 2.59 2.27
C LEU A 52 -4.21 3.91 3.06
N MET A 53 -5.09 4.87 2.76
CA MET A 53 -5.16 6.19 3.38
C MET A 53 -5.88 6.23 4.73
N ALA A 54 -6.38 5.09 5.22
CA ALA A 54 -7.15 5.05 6.45
C ALA A 54 -6.32 5.63 7.63
N PRO A 55 -6.82 6.64 8.34
CA PRO A 55 -6.07 7.32 9.39
C PRO A 55 -5.75 6.36 10.53
N ARG A 56 -4.49 6.34 10.95
CA ARG A 56 -3.97 5.39 11.97
C ARG A 56 -4.00 5.96 13.39
N SER A 57 -4.01 7.28 13.51
CA SER A 57 -4.13 8.02 14.76
C SER A 57 -4.67 9.42 14.47
N MET A 58 -5.41 10.00 15.41
CA MET A 58 -5.92 11.37 15.29
C MET A 58 -4.82 12.43 15.52
N ASN A 59 -3.71 12.06 16.16
CA ASN A 59 -2.64 12.99 16.57
C ASN A 59 -1.28 12.62 15.96
N LEU A 60 -1.25 12.00 14.78
CA LEU A 60 0.02 11.65 14.15
C LEU A 60 0.68 12.92 13.59
N ASP A 61 1.93 13.15 13.96
CA ASP A 61 2.80 14.08 13.25
C ASP A 61 2.92 13.60 11.79
N PRO A 62 2.56 14.43 10.78
CA PRO A 62 2.55 14.02 9.39
C PRO A 62 3.92 13.60 8.84
N GLU A 63 5.01 14.07 9.47
CA GLU A 63 6.39 13.76 9.07
C GLU A 63 6.99 12.58 9.85
N MET A 64 6.34 12.14 10.93
CA MET A 64 6.81 10.98 11.68
C MET A 64 6.70 9.73 10.83
N LYS A 65 7.85 9.08 10.59
CA LYS A 65 7.93 7.83 9.84
C LYS A 65 7.50 6.64 10.69
N PHE A 66 6.86 5.67 10.05
CA PHE A 66 6.39 4.44 10.68
C PHE A 66 6.41 3.27 9.70
N ASP A 67 6.33 2.06 10.25
CA ASP A 67 6.17 0.84 9.47
C ASP A 67 4.71 0.65 9.04
N LEU A 68 4.42 1.07 7.81
CA LEU A 68 3.10 1.00 7.20
C LEU A 68 2.69 -0.46 6.97
N LEU A 69 3.61 -1.31 6.48
CA LEU A 69 3.35 -2.72 6.23
C LEU A 69 3.00 -3.48 7.52
N ALA A 70 3.86 -3.44 8.53
CA ALA A 70 3.65 -4.15 9.80
C ALA A 70 2.39 -3.67 10.52
N THR A 71 2.14 -2.36 10.53
CA THR A 71 0.95 -1.80 11.16
C THR A 71 -0.34 -2.26 10.45
N THR A 72 -0.33 -2.35 9.11
CA THR A 72 -1.49 -2.84 8.35
C THR A 72 -1.73 -4.33 8.57
N GLN A 73 -0.65 -5.13 8.62
CA GLN A 73 -0.73 -6.55 8.95
C GLN A 73 -1.31 -6.77 10.34
N LYS A 74 -0.89 -5.97 11.34
CA LYS A 74 -1.45 -6.02 12.69
C LYS A 74 -2.94 -5.69 12.71
N ALA A 75 -3.37 -4.67 11.96
CA ALA A 75 -4.78 -4.31 11.85
C ALA A 75 -5.63 -5.42 11.21
N LEU A 76 -5.10 -6.07 10.17
CA LEU A 76 -5.74 -7.22 9.52
C LEU A 76 -5.89 -8.41 10.48
N SER A 77 -4.83 -8.76 11.22
CA SER A 77 -4.88 -9.85 12.21
C SER A 77 -5.92 -9.55 13.29
N PHE A 78 -5.93 -8.32 13.82
CA PHE A 78 -6.92 -7.88 14.80
C PHE A 78 -8.35 -8.01 14.25
N ALA A 79 -8.61 -7.57 13.01
CA ALA A 79 -9.93 -7.68 12.39
C ALA A 79 -10.37 -9.14 12.21
N LYS A 80 -9.45 -10.04 11.81
CA LYS A 80 -9.73 -11.48 11.69
C LYS A 80 -10.09 -12.13 13.04
N GLU A 81 -9.40 -11.73 14.10
CA GLU A 81 -9.61 -12.28 15.45
C GLU A 81 -10.88 -11.73 16.13
N ASN A 82 -11.27 -10.49 15.83
CA ASN A 82 -12.35 -9.78 16.53
C ASN A 82 -13.67 -9.71 15.73
N GLY A 83 -13.83 -10.56 14.72
CA GLY A 83 -15.10 -10.66 13.98
C GLY A 83 -15.36 -9.49 13.03
N GLY A 84 -14.31 -8.91 12.44
CA GLY A 84 -14.44 -7.93 11.36
C GLY A 84 -15.26 -8.48 10.19
N SER A 85 -15.96 -7.60 9.48
CA SER A 85 -16.79 -8.03 8.35
C SER A 85 -15.93 -8.67 7.26
N VAL A 86 -16.49 -9.67 6.57
CA VAL A 86 -15.82 -10.39 5.48
C VAL A 86 -15.27 -9.42 4.42
N ASP A 87 -16.05 -8.41 4.05
CA ASP A 87 -15.62 -7.43 3.05
C ASP A 87 -14.51 -6.51 3.56
N SER A 88 -14.55 -6.11 4.84
CA SER A 88 -13.46 -5.33 5.44
C SER A 88 -12.15 -6.14 5.48
N ILE A 89 -12.23 -7.41 5.86
CA ILE A 89 -11.05 -8.31 5.89
C ILE A 89 -10.47 -8.45 4.48
N LYS A 90 -11.31 -8.70 3.46
CA LYS A 90 -10.85 -8.81 2.06
C LYS A 90 -10.17 -7.55 1.54
N ASN A 91 -10.72 -6.37 1.86
CA ASN A 91 -10.10 -5.11 1.45
C ASN A 91 -8.76 -4.89 2.16
N GLN A 92 -8.66 -5.21 3.45
CA GLN A 92 -7.39 -5.14 4.19
C GLN A 92 -6.35 -6.15 3.68
N GLU A 93 -6.75 -7.35 3.27
CA GLU A 93 -5.87 -8.32 2.62
C GLU A 93 -5.26 -7.76 1.33
N ARG A 94 -6.09 -7.17 0.47
CA ARG A 94 -5.61 -6.53 -0.78
C ARG A 94 -4.59 -5.43 -0.49
N VAL A 95 -4.84 -4.60 0.51
CA VAL A 95 -3.90 -3.54 0.90
C VAL A 95 -2.59 -4.13 1.42
N VAL A 96 -2.62 -5.19 2.23
CA VAL A 96 -1.41 -5.89 2.67
C VAL A 96 -0.62 -6.43 1.47
N ASP A 97 -1.30 -7.01 0.47
CA ASP A 97 -0.65 -7.54 -0.73
C ASP A 97 -0.01 -6.44 -1.59
N ILE A 98 -0.67 -5.29 -1.73
CA ILE A 98 -0.10 -4.10 -2.39
C ILE A 98 1.18 -3.65 -1.69
N LEU A 99 1.15 -3.53 -0.36
CA LEU A 99 2.30 -3.09 0.43
C LEU A 99 3.45 -4.10 0.39
N LYS A 100 3.16 -5.40 0.42
CA LYS A 100 4.17 -6.45 0.23
C LYS A 100 4.83 -6.34 -1.14
N ASN A 101 4.05 -6.18 -2.20
CA ASN A 101 4.60 -6.02 -3.55
C ASN A 101 5.54 -4.81 -3.64
N LEU A 102 5.15 -3.66 -3.05
CA LEU A 102 6.03 -2.49 -2.98
C LEU A 102 7.32 -2.78 -2.22
N GLN A 103 7.23 -3.44 -1.06
CA GLN A 103 8.41 -3.79 -0.27
C GLN A 103 9.36 -4.74 -1.00
N GLU A 104 8.81 -5.75 -1.69
CA GLU A 104 9.58 -6.70 -2.48
C GLU A 104 10.32 -6.03 -3.64
N LEU A 105 9.72 -5.01 -4.26
CA LEU A 105 10.33 -4.24 -5.33
C LEU A 105 11.37 -3.23 -4.80
N PHE A 106 11.09 -2.58 -3.67
CA PHE A 106 12.01 -1.67 -2.99
C PHE A 106 13.27 -2.39 -2.51
N SER A 107 13.15 -3.63 -2.05
CA SER A 107 14.29 -4.44 -1.57
C SER A 107 15.20 -4.94 -2.70
N LYS A 108 14.82 -4.74 -3.97
CA LYS A 108 15.63 -5.11 -5.15
C LYS A 108 16.41 -3.93 -5.73
N THR A 109 16.17 -2.73 -5.23
CA THR A 109 16.88 -1.50 -5.62
C THR A 109 18.24 -1.43 -4.96
#